data_AF-A0A7Y3JG33-F1
#
_entry.id   AF-A0A7Y3JG33-F1
#
_cell.length_a   1.000
_cell.length_b   1.000
_cell.length_c   1.000
_cell.angle_alpha   90.00
_cell.angle_beta   90.00
_cell.angle_gamma   90.00
#
_symmetry.space_group_name_H-M   'P 1'
#
loop_
_entity.id
_entity.type
_entity.pdbx_description
1 polymer ?
#
loop_
_entity_poly.entity_id
_entity_poly.type
_entity_poly.pdbx_seq_one_letter_code
_entity_poly.pdbx_strand_id
1 'polypeptide(L)'
;MITAFAFGIWGLVLLGACGVFWVFQQKKFQGRGRLVVASKHRPGEKLTVYPGQNWDFDGVVVHGRTWADESNLTGEADPVAKGPGDKVFAGTRNLHGTVETLVERVGPDTILAQIVSLVRS
;
A
#
# COMPACT_ATOMS: atom_id res chain seq x y z
N MET A 1 -2.36 65.68 -5.51
CA MET A 1 -2.75 64.26 -5.69
C MET A 1 -2.28 63.50 -4.45
N ILE A 2 -3.06 63.52 -3.35
CA ILE A 2 -4.00 62.45 -2.92
C ILE A 2 -3.20 61.22 -2.41
N THR A 3 -2.86 61.16 -1.10
CA THR A 3 -3.43 60.29 0.00
C THR A 3 -3.34 58.78 -0.31
N ALA A 4 -3.03 57.80 0.55
CA ALA A 4 -3.07 57.61 2.01
C ALA A 4 -2.81 56.09 2.28
N PHE A 5 -2.35 55.72 3.49
CA PHE A 5 -2.68 54.48 4.26
C PHE A 5 -2.24 53.10 3.68
N ALA A 6 -1.87 52.06 4.43
CA ALA A 6 -1.75 51.81 5.86
C ALA A 6 -0.88 50.54 6.05
N PHE A 7 0.03 50.58 7.02
CA PHE A 7 0.65 49.38 7.61
C PHE A 7 -0.41 48.71 8.50
N GLY A 8 -0.97 47.60 8.02
CA GLY A 8 -1.96 46.81 8.72
C GLY A 8 -1.31 45.73 9.58
N ILE A 9 -1.32 45.95 10.88
CA ILE A 9 -1.25 44.94 11.94
C ILE A 9 -2.40 43.93 11.71
N TRP A 10 -2.08 42.71 11.31
CA TRP A 10 -2.86 41.50 11.56
C TRP A 10 -1.81 40.43 11.90
N GLY A 11 -1.81 39.77 13.04
CA GLY A 11 -2.96 39.26 13.78
C GLY A 11 -2.60 37.82 14.10
N LEU A 12 -2.00 37.66 15.28
CA LEU A 12 -1.55 36.41 15.86
C LEU A 12 -2.75 35.46 16.08
N VAL A 13 -3.00 34.51 15.17
CA VAL A 13 -3.76 33.27 15.46
C VAL A 13 -3.35 32.21 14.45
N LEU A 14 -2.61 31.19 14.88
CA LEU A 14 -2.71 29.80 14.37
C LEU A 14 -1.95 28.89 15.34
N LEU A 15 -2.51 28.75 16.53
CA LEU A 15 -2.25 27.63 17.43
C LEU A 15 -3.24 26.52 17.05
N GLY A 16 -2.72 25.35 16.70
CA GLY A 16 -3.43 24.08 16.79
C GLY A 16 -4.26 23.68 15.57
N ALA A 17 -3.66 22.91 14.66
CA ALA A 17 -4.27 21.67 14.17
C ALA A 17 -3.29 20.82 13.36
N CYS A 18 -3.25 19.54 13.72
CA CYS A 18 -3.16 18.43 12.77
C CYS A 18 -1.80 18.15 12.11
N GLY A 19 -0.95 17.41 12.84
CA GLY A 19 -0.68 15.96 12.65
C GLY A 19 -0.86 15.25 11.29
N VAL A 20 -1.13 15.93 10.18
CA VAL A 20 -1.43 15.33 8.85
C VAL A 20 -0.27 15.57 7.88
N PHE A 21 0.73 16.36 8.26
CA PHE A 21 1.88 16.70 7.43
C PHE A 21 2.81 15.50 7.13
N TRP A 22 2.72 14.41 7.89
CA TRP A 22 3.57 13.24 7.71
C TRP A 22 3.05 12.24 6.66
N VAL A 23 1.82 12.38 6.17
CA VAL A 23 1.22 11.45 5.18
C VAL A 23 1.57 11.81 3.72
N PHE A 24 2.51 12.73 3.49
CA PHE A 24 2.83 13.26 2.15
C PHE A 24 4.14 12.72 1.52
N GLN A 25 4.88 11.84 2.20
CA GLN A 25 6.24 11.40 1.79
C GLN A 25 6.32 10.12 0.94
N GLN A 26 5.24 9.67 0.29
CA GLN A 26 5.30 8.49 -0.62
C GLN A 26 4.80 8.73 -2.06
N LYS A 27 4.89 9.96 -2.57
CA LYS A 27 4.57 10.27 -3.97
C LYS A 27 5.81 10.51 -4.83
N LYS A 28 6.63 9.49 -5.04
CA LYS A 28 7.49 9.40 -6.23
C LYS A 28 7.75 7.96 -6.62
N PHE A 29 6.96 7.43 -7.55
CA PHE A 29 7.45 6.47 -8.52
C PHE A 29 6.76 6.76 -9.85
N GLN A 30 7.52 7.34 -10.78
CA GLN A 30 7.12 7.53 -12.17
C GLN A 30 7.43 6.25 -12.95
N GLY A 31 6.41 5.71 -13.63
CA GLY A 31 6.62 4.66 -14.64
C GLY A 31 5.38 3.80 -14.84
N ARG A 32 4.30 4.35 -15.42
CA ARG A 32 3.09 3.65 -15.95
C ARG A 32 2.41 2.54 -15.11
N GLY A 33 2.85 2.25 -13.90
CA GLY A 33 2.13 1.45 -12.91
C GLY A 33 1.20 2.39 -12.15
N ARG A 34 -0.10 2.19 -12.28
CA ARG A 34 -1.09 2.97 -11.56
C ARG A 34 -0.90 2.69 -10.07
N LEU A 35 -0.42 3.68 -9.31
CA LEU A 35 -0.42 3.64 -7.84
C LEU A 35 -1.89 3.64 -7.40
N VAL A 36 -2.47 2.46 -7.28
CA VAL A 36 -3.78 2.29 -6.69
C VAL A 36 -3.56 2.39 -5.19
N VAL A 37 -4.04 3.49 -4.61
CA VAL A 37 -4.19 3.65 -3.18
C VAL A 37 -4.89 2.39 -2.65
N ALA A 38 -4.32 1.76 -1.62
CA ALA A 38 -4.68 0.46 -1.02
C ALA A 38 -6.19 0.19 -0.79
N SER A 39 -7.02 1.22 -0.91
CA SER A 39 -8.46 1.20 -0.67
C SER A 39 -9.33 0.97 -1.94
N LYS A 40 -8.76 0.66 -3.11
CA LYS A 40 -9.53 0.56 -4.38
C LYS A 40 -9.24 -0.65 -5.28
N HIS A 41 -8.61 -1.70 -4.78
CA HIS A 41 -8.46 -2.93 -5.57
C HIS A 41 -9.81 -3.63 -5.74
N ARG A 42 -10.04 -4.23 -6.91
CA ARG A 42 -11.23 -5.05 -7.18
C ARG A 42 -10.82 -6.49 -7.47
N PRO A 43 -11.57 -7.50 -6.97
CA PRO A 43 -11.41 -8.86 -7.44
C PRO A 43 -11.46 -8.95 -8.97
N GLY A 44 -10.57 -9.73 -9.56
CA GLY A 44 -10.41 -9.87 -11.00
C GLY A 44 -9.49 -8.85 -11.67
N GLU A 45 -8.97 -7.85 -10.94
CA GLU A 45 -7.99 -6.90 -11.45
C GLU A 45 -6.60 -7.55 -11.54
N LYS A 46 -5.85 -7.25 -12.61
CA LYS A 46 -4.43 -7.62 -12.72
C LYS A 46 -3.55 -6.45 -12.31
N LEU A 47 -2.63 -6.70 -11.40
CA LEU A 47 -1.74 -5.68 -10.84
C LEU A 47 -0.29 -6.13 -10.99
N THR A 48 0.56 -5.19 -11.39
CA THR A 48 2.01 -5.40 -11.41
C THR A 48 2.57 -4.97 -10.06
N VAL A 49 3.22 -5.90 -9.37
CA VAL A 49 3.88 -5.68 -8.09
C VAL A 49 5.38 -5.67 -8.31
N TYR A 50 6.02 -4.56 -7.95
CA TYR A 50 7.44 -4.35 -8.11
C TYR A 50 8.23 -4.85 -6.89
N PRO A 51 9.53 -5.15 -7.05
CA PRO A 51 10.40 -5.50 -5.94
C PRO A 51 10.35 -4.43 -4.83
N GLY A 52 10.29 -4.87 -3.58
CA GLY A 52 10.21 -4.03 -2.39
C GLY A 52 8.80 -3.58 -2.01
N GLN A 53 7.77 -3.82 -2.84
CA GLN A 53 6.38 -3.49 -2.55
C GLN A 53 5.68 -4.57 -1.72
N ASN A 54 4.64 -4.16 -0.99
CA ASN A 54 3.79 -5.10 -0.25
C ASN A 54 2.59 -5.50 -1.09
N TRP A 55 2.07 -6.71 -0.85
CA TRP A 55 0.76 -7.11 -1.32
C TRP A 55 -0.30 -6.62 -0.34
N ASP A 56 -1.19 -5.74 -0.81
CA ASP A 56 -2.34 -5.23 -0.05
C ASP A 56 -3.62 -6.08 -0.24
N PHE A 57 -3.50 -7.20 -0.93
CA PHE A 57 -4.61 -8.08 -1.34
C PHE A 57 -4.16 -9.53 -1.39
N ASP A 58 -5.13 -10.46 -1.33
CA ASP A 58 -4.87 -11.87 -1.62
C ASP A 58 -5.12 -12.13 -3.10
N GLY A 59 -4.27 -12.96 -3.70
CA GLY A 59 -4.37 -13.26 -5.11
C GLY A 59 -3.46 -14.38 -5.57
N VAL A 60 -3.32 -14.48 -6.88
CA VAL A 60 -2.47 -15.47 -7.56
C VAL A 60 -1.50 -14.78 -8.51
N VAL A 61 -0.25 -15.23 -8.54
CA VAL A 61 0.71 -14.75 -9.54
C VAL A 61 0.30 -15.31 -10.91
N VAL A 62 0.15 -14.43 -11.90
CA VAL A 62 -0.16 -14.81 -13.28
C VAL A 62 1.05 -14.71 -14.20
N HIS A 63 2.04 -13.87 -13.87
CA HIS A 63 3.26 -13.73 -14.63
C HIS A 63 4.45 -13.31 -13.75
N GLY A 64 5.66 -13.73 -14.14
CA GLY A 64 6.90 -13.44 -13.43
C GLY A 64 7.21 -14.44 -12.32
N ARG A 65 8.39 -14.27 -11.70
CA ARG A 65 8.83 -15.03 -10.53
C ARG A 65 9.49 -14.09 -9.53
N THR A 66 9.27 -14.34 -8.25
CA THR A 66 9.86 -13.56 -7.17
C THR A 66 10.03 -14.39 -5.90
N TRP A 67 10.58 -13.78 -4.87
CA TRP A 67 10.54 -14.25 -3.50
C TRP A 67 9.64 -13.33 -2.68
N ALA A 68 8.72 -13.94 -1.93
CA ALA A 68 7.84 -13.27 -1.01
C ALA A 68 8.35 -13.48 0.42
N ASP A 69 8.47 -12.40 1.17
CA ASP A 69 8.67 -12.43 2.61
C ASP A 69 7.29 -12.55 3.27
N GLU A 70 7.03 -13.72 3.85
CA GLU A 70 5.80 -14.05 4.57
C GLU A 70 5.99 -14.01 6.10
N SER A 71 7.12 -13.51 6.59
CA SER A 71 7.45 -13.49 8.03
C SER A 71 6.40 -12.77 8.88
N ASN A 72 5.77 -11.73 8.33
CA ASN A 72 4.69 -11.00 8.99
C ASN A 72 3.41 -11.83 9.19
N LEU A 73 3.20 -12.89 8.38
CA LEU A 73 2.00 -13.72 8.40
C LEU A 73 2.26 -15.08 9.06
N THR A 74 3.35 -15.77 8.69
CA THR A 74 3.68 -17.12 9.17
C THR A 74 4.63 -17.11 10.37
N GLY A 75 5.39 -16.03 10.58
CA GLY A 75 6.47 -15.97 11.56
C GLY A 75 7.77 -16.66 11.11
N GLU A 76 7.82 -17.21 9.91
CA GLU A 76 9.02 -17.83 9.34
C GLU A 76 9.84 -16.78 8.57
N ALA A 77 11.14 -16.70 8.86
CA ALA A 77 12.01 -15.67 8.27
C ALA A 77 12.45 -16.00 6.82
N ASP A 78 12.30 -17.25 6.39
CA ASP A 78 12.80 -17.69 5.09
C ASP A 78 11.87 -17.23 3.96
N PRO A 79 12.40 -16.51 2.95
CA PRO A 79 11.59 -16.07 1.81
C PRO A 79 11.05 -17.25 1.00
N VAL A 80 9.76 -17.18 0.67
CA VAL A 80 9.07 -18.22 -0.12
C VAL A 80 9.14 -17.86 -1.60
N ALA A 81 9.59 -18.79 -2.43
CA ALA A 81 9.58 -18.61 -3.88
C ALA A 81 8.13 -18.58 -4.41
N LYS A 82 7.84 -17.62 -5.29
CA LYS A 82 6.54 -17.44 -5.94
C LYS A 82 6.71 -17.36 -7.45
N GLY A 83 5.91 -18.14 -8.16
CA GLY A 83 5.79 -18.13 -9.62
C GLY A 83 4.34 -18.24 -10.06
N PRO A 84 4.09 -18.34 -11.38
CA PRO A 84 2.73 -18.37 -11.91
C PRO A 84 1.92 -19.54 -11.34
N GLY A 85 0.73 -19.25 -10.81
CA GLY A 85 -0.14 -20.21 -10.11
C GLY A 85 0.00 -20.19 -8.59
N ASP A 86 1.05 -19.58 -8.04
CA ASP A 86 1.24 -19.49 -6.60
C ASP A 86 0.42 -18.36 -5.98
N LYS A 87 -0.07 -18.61 -4.76
CA LYS A 87 -0.84 -17.64 -3.99
C LYS A 87 0.06 -16.62 -3.31
N VAL A 88 -0.43 -15.39 -3.29
CA VAL A 88 0.13 -14.26 -2.54
C VAL A 88 -0.91 -13.77 -1.55
N PHE A 89 -0.44 -13.31 -0.39
CA PHE A 89 -1.31 -12.94 0.72
C PHE A 89 -1.10 -11.48 1.11
N ALA A 90 -2.18 -10.86 1.58
CA ALA A 90 -2.15 -9.52 2.12
C ALA A 90 -1.19 -9.44 3.33
N GLY A 91 -0.33 -8.43 3.36
CA GLY A 91 0.67 -8.22 4.42
C GLY A 91 2.03 -8.87 4.16
N THR A 92 2.18 -9.61 3.06
CA THR A 92 3.46 -10.15 2.60
C THR A 92 4.21 -9.13 1.72
N ARG A 93 5.53 -9.26 1.63
CA ARG A 93 6.37 -8.31 0.88
C ARG A 93 7.08 -8.98 -0.28
N ASN A 94 7.03 -8.33 -1.43
CA ASN A 94 7.78 -8.74 -2.61
C ASN A 94 9.25 -8.32 -2.48
N LEU A 95 10.19 -9.24 -2.65
CA LEU A 95 11.62 -8.95 -2.41
C LEU A 95 12.37 -8.58 -3.69
N HIS A 96 12.40 -9.47 -4.69
CA HIS A 96 13.42 -9.41 -5.74
C HIS A 96 12.89 -9.26 -7.18
N GLY A 97 11.73 -9.85 -7.50
CA GLY A 97 11.21 -9.91 -8.87
C GLY A 97 9.96 -9.05 -9.07
N THR A 98 9.79 -8.51 -10.28
CA THR A 98 8.51 -7.91 -10.69
C THR A 98 7.57 -9.03 -11.10
N VAL A 99 6.36 -9.04 -10.54
CA VAL A 99 5.34 -10.04 -10.87
C VAL A 99 4.02 -9.37 -11.20
N GLU A 100 3.26 -10.00 -12.11
CA GLU A 100 1.86 -9.66 -12.29
C GLU A 100 1.01 -10.62 -11.49
N THR A 101 0.09 -10.08 -10.71
CA THR A 101 -0.81 -10.83 -9.85
C THR A 101 -2.26 -10.51 -10.20
N LEU A 102 -3.12 -11.53 -10.12
CA LEU A 102 -4.56 -11.39 -10.22
C LEU A 102 -5.13 -11.28 -8.80
N VAL A 103 -5.87 -10.21 -8.55
CA VAL A 103 -6.54 -9.96 -7.27
C VAL A 103 -7.72 -10.94 -7.12
N GLU A 104 -7.75 -11.70 -6.03
CA GLU A 104 -8.88 -12.57 -5.68
C GLU A 104 -9.71 -11.97 -4.54
N ARG A 105 -9.07 -11.48 -3.48
CA ARG A 105 -9.75 -10.92 -2.30
C ARG A 105 -9.06 -9.65 -1.81
N VAL A 106 -9.85 -8.74 -1.26
CA VAL A 106 -9.38 -7.41 -0.83
C VAL A 106 -10.00 -7.03 0.52
N GLY A 107 -9.28 -6.21 1.30
CA GLY A 107 -9.79 -5.66 2.56
C GLY A 107 -10.25 -6.74 3.56
N PRO A 108 -11.52 -6.72 4.03
CA PRO A 108 -12.02 -7.63 5.06
C PRO A 108 -12.09 -9.10 4.62
N ASP A 109 -12.10 -9.35 3.31
CA ASP A 109 -12.17 -10.71 2.76
C ASP A 109 -10.80 -11.40 2.71
N THR A 110 -9.72 -10.65 3.03
CA THR A 110 -8.36 -11.20 3.06
C THR A 110 -8.17 -12.18 4.22
N ILE A 111 -7.28 -13.15 4.04
CA ILE A 111 -6.93 -14.14 5.06
C ILE A 111 -6.37 -13.44 6.30
N LEU A 112 -5.53 -12.42 6.11
CA LEU A 112 -5.01 -11.63 7.23
C LEU A 112 -6.14 -10.97 8.03
N ALA A 113 -7.14 -10.37 7.37
CA ALA A 113 -8.28 -9.77 8.06
C ALA A 113 -9.14 -10.80 8.80
N GLN A 114 -9.29 -12.01 8.25
CA GLN A 114 -9.98 -13.11 8.92
C GLN A 114 -9.22 -13.60 10.16
N ILE A 115 -7.90 -13.71 10.10
CA ILE A 115 -7.09 -14.07 11.28
C ILE A 115 -7.24 -13.00 12.37
N VAL A 116 -7.17 -11.72 12.00
CA VAL A 116 -7.32 -10.62 12.96
C VAL A 116 -8.72 -10.58 13.57
N SER A 117 -9.78 -10.92 12.81
CA SER A 117 -11.14 -10.93 13.35
C SER A 117 -11.37 -12.06 14.36
N LEU A 118 -10.77 -13.23 14.13
CA LEU A 118 -10.86 -14.39 15.04
C LEU A 118 -10.15 -14.17 16.38
N VAL A 119 -9.06 -13.41 16.41
CA VAL A 119 -8.33 -13.14 17.67
C VAL A 119 -9.06 -12.10 18.55
N ARG A 120 -9.92 -11.27 17.96
CA ARG A 120 -10.60 -10.18 18.67
C ARG A 120 -11.94 -10.57 19.31
N SER A 121 -12.40 -11.81 19.13
CA SER A 121 -13.64 -12.36 19.69
C SER A 121 -13.40 -13.09 21.00
#